data_AF-A0A9E2IHW3-F1
#
_entry.id   AF-A0A9E2IHW3-F1
#
_cell.length_a   1.000
_cell.length_b   1.000
_cell.length_c   1.000
_cell.angle_alpha   90.00
_cell.angle_beta   90.00
_cell.angle_gamma   90.00
#
_symmetry.space_group_name_H-M   'P 1'
#
loop_
_entity.id
_entity.type
_entity.pdbx_description
1 polymer ?
#
loop_
_entity_poly.entity_id
_entity_poly.type
_entity_poly.pdbx_seq_one_letter_code
_entity_poly.pdbx_strand_id
1 'polypeptide(L)'
;MAKKIQKNINIDHMVMNFTQLSAALVSFILGSTLLVLLANLFFPKMIVLGHHLLSPVAGAFYAMTVVSFIAVGVMPVVEYLANQKNINLTSTHWLLLYWVVNTGSVWLVGRFAGIVGMGITSWVVAVVLGLALDLVQGALMNHVVSKVKIG
;
A
#
# COMPACT_ATOMS: atom_id res chain seq x y z
N MET A 1 -42.77 -3.68 -28.25
CA MET A 1 -41.38 -4.05 -28.60
C MET A 1 -40.41 -3.25 -27.73
N ALA A 2 -40.35 -3.54 -26.43
CA ALA A 2 -39.45 -2.87 -25.49
C ALA A 2 -38.30 -3.84 -25.19
N LYS A 3 -37.24 -3.76 -25.99
CA LYS A 3 -36.02 -4.53 -25.79
C LYS A 3 -35.34 -3.95 -24.55
N LYS A 4 -35.60 -4.59 -23.41
CA LYS A 4 -34.99 -4.33 -22.11
C LYS A 4 -33.48 -4.32 -22.32
N ILE A 5 -32.89 -3.13 -22.40
CA ILE A 5 -31.45 -2.93 -22.36
C ILE A 5 -31.04 -3.28 -20.93
N GLN A 6 -30.95 -4.58 -20.65
CA GLN A 6 -29.95 -5.09 -19.72
C GLN A 6 -28.62 -4.75 -20.36
N LYS A 7 -28.18 -3.51 -20.14
CA LYS A 7 -26.77 -3.18 -20.19
C LYS A 7 -26.17 -4.11 -19.15
N ASN A 8 -25.56 -5.20 -19.62
CA ASN A 8 -24.61 -5.98 -18.85
C ASN A 8 -23.65 -4.97 -18.23
N ILE A 9 -23.94 -4.56 -17.01
CA ILE A 9 -22.90 -4.11 -16.10
C ILE A 9 -22.22 -5.42 -15.77
N ASN A 10 -21.32 -5.82 -16.67
CA ASN A 10 -20.30 -6.77 -16.34
C ASN A 10 -19.51 -6.04 -15.25
N ILE A 11 -19.92 -6.22 -14.00
CA ILE A 11 -19.02 -6.05 -12.88
C ILE A 11 -18.09 -7.24 -13.02
N ASP A 12 -17.17 -7.13 -14.00
CA ASP A 12 -15.92 -7.83 -13.94
C ASP A 12 -15.35 -7.35 -12.61
N HIS A 13 -15.58 -8.15 -11.57
CA HIS A 13 -14.75 -8.14 -10.38
C HIS A 13 -13.36 -8.36 -10.92
N MET A 14 -12.66 -7.27 -11.24
CA MET A 14 -11.37 -7.30 -11.90
C MET A 14 -10.39 -7.71 -10.81
N VAL A 15 -10.42 -9.01 -10.49
CA VAL A 15 -9.37 -9.68 -9.72
C VAL A 15 -8.09 -9.30 -10.43
N MET A 16 -7.24 -8.55 -9.74
CA MET A 16 -6.01 -8.07 -10.34
C MET A 16 -5.21 -9.27 -10.85
N ASN A 17 -4.84 -9.21 -12.12
CA ASN A 17 -3.98 -10.25 -12.68
C ASN A 17 -2.59 -10.16 -12.04
N PHE A 18 -1.82 -11.23 -12.13
CA PHE A 18 -0.48 -11.30 -11.52
C PHE A 18 0.45 -10.17 -11.99
N THR A 19 0.31 -9.72 -13.24
CA THR A 19 1.07 -8.61 -13.81
C THR A 19 0.72 -7.27 -13.17
N GLN A 20 -0.55 -7.00 -12.90
CA GLN A 20 -1.01 -5.80 -12.20
C GLN A 20 -0.55 -5.83 -10.74
N LEU A 21 -0.63 -6.99 -10.08
CA LEU A 21 -0.20 -7.14 -8.70
C LEU A 21 1.31 -6.92 -8.53
N SER A 22 2.12 -7.50 -9.43
CA SER A 22 3.58 -7.30 -9.42
C SER A 22 3.97 -5.86 -9.79
N ALA A 23 3.29 -5.24 -10.77
CA ALA A 23 3.50 -3.84 -11.09
C ALA A 23 3.11 -2.90 -9.93
N ALA A 24 2.00 -3.18 -9.24
CA ALA A 24 1.58 -2.47 -8.04
C ALA A 24 2.62 -2.61 -6.93
N LEU A 25 3.12 -3.82 -6.67
CA LEU A 25 4.18 -4.06 -5.69
C LEU A 25 5.42 -3.22 -5.96
N VAL A 26 5.97 -3.28 -7.17
CA VAL A 26 7.17 -2.50 -7.53
C VAL A 26 6.91 -1.00 -7.39
N SER A 27 5.76 -0.52 -7.85
CA SER A 27 5.39 0.89 -7.75
C SER A 27 5.27 1.34 -6.29
N PHE A 28 4.62 0.53 -5.45
CA PHE A 28 4.44 0.81 -4.04
C PHE A 28 5.77 0.85 -3.31
N ILE A 29 6.68 -0.09 -3.58
CA ILE A 29 8.01 -0.10 -2.97
C ILE A 29 8.74 1.21 -3.29
N LEU A 30 8.83 1.58 -4.57
CA LEU A 30 9.58 2.76 -5.00
C LEU A 30 8.95 4.05 -4.47
N GLY A 31 7.63 4.21 -4.63
CA GLY A 31 6.92 5.40 -4.18
C GLY A 31 6.94 5.58 -2.66
N SER A 32 6.73 4.48 -1.92
CA SER A 32 6.77 4.49 -0.46
C SER A 32 8.19 4.75 0.05
N THR A 33 9.22 4.19 -0.60
CA THR A 33 10.64 4.44 -0.25
C THR A 33 10.96 5.92 -0.42
N LEU A 34 10.59 6.52 -1.55
CA LEU A 34 10.79 7.94 -1.79
C LEU A 34 10.06 8.79 -0.75
N LEU A 35 8.80 8.47 -0.44
CA LEU A 35 8.02 9.17 0.58
C LEU A 35 8.72 9.15 1.94
N VAL A 36 9.21 7.98 2.38
CA VAL A 36 9.87 7.84 3.69
C VAL A 36 11.23 8.54 3.72
N LEU A 37 11.99 8.51 2.63
CA LEU A 37 13.24 9.28 2.52
C LEU A 37 12.98 10.78 2.64
N LEU A 38 11.94 11.29 1.98
CA LEU A 38 11.52 12.69 2.13
C LEU A 38 11.04 12.97 3.56
N ALA A 39 10.27 12.07 4.16
CA ALA A 39 9.78 12.24 5.52
C ALA A 39 10.93 12.26 6.55
N ASN A 40 11.97 11.43 6.37
CA ASN A 40 13.18 11.49 7.17
C ASN A 40 13.97 12.79 6.94
N LEU A 41 14.04 13.29 5.71
CA LEU A 41 14.72 14.56 5.40
C LEU A 41 14.06 15.74 6.13
N PHE A 42 12.73 15.82 6.14
CA PHE A 42 11.99 16.92 6.79
C PHE A 42 11.79 16.70 8.30
N PHE A 43 11.68 15.45 8.75
CA PHE A 43 11.37 15.09 10.13
C PHE A 43 12.33 14.02 10.70
N PRO A 44 13.66 14.27 10.70
CA PRO A 44 14.67 13.28 11.08
C PRO A 44 14.58 12.85 12.55
N LYS A 45 13.97 13.70 13.40
CA LYS A 45 13.72 13.37 14.81
C LYS A 45 12.57 12.38 14.98
N MET A 46 11.67 12.26 14.01
CA MET A 46 10.45 11.43 14.10
C MET A 46 10.61 10.10 13.40
N ILE A 47 11.38 10.07 12.31
CA ILE A 47 11.63 8.91 11.47
C ILE A 47 13.14 8.77 11.36
N VAL A 48 13.68 7.65 11.83
CA VAL A 48 15.11 7.33 11.76
C VAL A 48 15.31 6.19 10.77
N LEU A 49 16.30 6.34 9.90
CA LEU A 49 16.60 5.38 8.84
C LEU A 49 18.02 4.85 8.97
N GLY A 50 18.17 3.55 8.72
CA GLY A 50 19.42 2.82 8.81
C GLY A 50 19.80 2.41 10.24
N HIS A 51 20.84 1.60 10.31
CA HIS A 51 21.56 1.26 11.54
C HIS A 51 22.98 0.80 11.16
N HIS A 52 23.73 0.25 12.11
CA HIS A 52 25.12 -0.17 11.90
C HIS A 52 25.37 -1.16 10.74
N LEU A 53 24.35 -1.84 10.20
CA LEU A 53 24.46 -2.78 9.06
C LEU A 53 23.81 -2.27 7.78
N LEU A 54 22.92 -1.28 7.86
CA LEU A 54 22.07 -0.83 6.77
C LEU A 54 22.20 0.68 6.60
N SER A 55 22.56 1.13 5.40
CA SER A 55 22.53 2.54 5.06
C SER A 55 21.10 3.09 5.16
N PRO A 56 20.89 4.41 5.36
CA PRO A 56 19.56 4.99 5.45
C PRO A 56 18.67 4.66 4.24
N VAL A 57 19.24 4.67 3.03
CA VAL A 57 18.52 4.32 1.80
C VAL A 57 18.14 2.85 1.76
N ALA A 58 19.06 1.96 2.13
CA ALA A 58 18.79 0.52 2.17
C ALA A 58 17.75 0.16 3.25
N GLY A 59 17.82 0.80 4.43
CA GLY A 59 16.83 0.64 5.50
C GLY A 59 15.45 1.12 5.09
N ALA A 60 15.35 2.28 4.43
CA ALA A 60 14.08 2.77 3.87
C ALA A 60 13.51 1.80 2.83
N PHE A 61 14.34 1.35 1.89
CA PHE A 61 13.93 0.42 0.85
C PHE A 61 13.44 -0.91 1.45
N TYR A 62 14.18 -1.47 2.40
CA TYR A 62 13.82 -2.74 3.04
C TYR A 62 12.53 -2.61 3.88
N ALA A 63 12.39 -1.53 4.65
CA ALA A 63 11.16 -1.20 5.39
C ALA A 63 9.95 -1.09 4.47
N MET A 64 10.08 -0.34 3.38
CA MET A 64 8.98 -0.13 2.45
C MET A 64 8.71 -1.34 1.57
N THR A 65 9.69 -2.23 1.39
CA THR A 65 9.47 -3.57 0.83
C THR A 65 8.51 -4.35 1.71
N VAL A 66 8.78 -4.45 3.02
CA VAL A 66 7.90 -5.16 3.96
C VAL A 66 6.50 -4.55 3.98
N VAL A 67 6.39 -3.22 4.11
CA VAL A 67 5.08 -2.53 4.11
C VAL A 67 4.31 -2.77 2.81
N SER A 68 4.98 -2.67 1.65
CA SER A 68 4.33 -2.86 0.34
C SER A 68 3.89 -4.31 0.12
N PHE A 69 4.67 -5.29 0.58
CA PHE A 69 4.25 -6.69 0.54
C PHE A 69 2.99 -6.94 1.37
N ILE A 70 2.90 -6.33 2.55
CA ILE A 70 1.68 -6.44 3.38
C ILE A 70 0.50 -5.78 2.64
N ALA A 71 0.65 -4.55 2.15
CA ALA A 71 -0.41 -3.84 1.44
C ALA A 71 -0.92 -4.62 0.22
N VAL A 72 -0.01 -5.07 -0.66
CA VAL A 72 -0.37 -5.85 -1.86
C VAL A 72 -0.90 -7.24 -1.50
N GLY A 73 -0.36 -7.89 -0.48
CA GLY A 73 -0.82 -9.20 -0.02
C GLY A 73 -2.24 -9.18 0.57
N VAL A 74 -2.66 -8.05 1.14
CA VAL A 74 -4.02 -7.89 1.69
C VAL A 74 -5.07 -7.79 0.59
N MET A 75 -4.74 -7.28 -0.62
CA MET A 75 -5.66 -7.16 -1.76
C MET A 75 -6.45 -8.45 -2.04
N PRO A 76 -5.81 -9.57 -2.41
CA PRO A 76 -6.55 -10.80 -2.78
C PRO A 76 -7.31 -11.39 -1.61
N VAL A 77 -6.82 -11.23 -0.38
CA VAL A 77 -7.49 -11.72 0.83
C VAL A 77 -8.81 -10.96 1.05
N VAL A 78 -8.78 -9.64 0.95
CA VAL A 78 -9.95 -8.78 1.13
C VAL A 78 -10.96 -8.98 0.00
N GLU A 79 -10.50 -9.05 -1.25
CA GLU A 79 -11.37 -9.34 -2.40
C GLU A 79 -12.05 -10.71 -2.25
N TYR A 80 -11.30 -11.74 -1.88
CA TYR A 80 -11.85 -13.07 -1.64
C TYR A 80 -12.93 -13.06 -0.53
N LEU A 81 -12.64 -12.42 0.61
CA LEU A 81 -13.58 -12.34 1.73
C LEU A 81 -14.83 -11.50 1.40
N ALA A 82 -14.68 -10.41 0.65
CA ALA A 82 -15.78 -9.58 0.20
C ALA A 82 -16.69 -10.34 -0.77
N ASN A 83 -16.10 -11.08 -1.72
CA ASN A 83 -16.83 -11.93 -2.65
C ASN A 83 -17.59 -13.04 -1.92
N GLN A 84 -16.96 -13.73 -0.96
CA GLN A 84 -17.61 -14.76 -0.13
C GLN A 84 -18.81 -14.22 0.66
N LYS A 85 -18.75 -12.95 1.07
CA LYS A 85 -19.80 -12.29 1.85
C LYS A 85 -20.77 -11.47 1.01
N ASN A 86 -20.62 -11.45 -0.32
CA ASN A 86 -21.40 -10.61 -1.24
C ASN A 86 -21.40 -9.11 -0.85
N ILE A 87 -20.26 -8.61 -0.36
CA ILE A 87 -20.07 -7.21 0.04
C ILE A 87 -19.44 -6.45 -1.11
N ASN A 88 -20.07 -5.36 -1.53
CA ASN A 88 -19.49 -4.43 -2.51
C ASN A 88 -18.62 -3.39 -1.79
N LEU A 89 -17.31 -3.47 -1.97
CA LEU A 89 -16.36 -2.52 -1.41
C LEU A 89 -16.34 -1.22 -2.23
N THR A 90 -16.70 -0.11 -1.58
CA THR A 90 -16.58 1.23 -2.17
C THR A 90 -15.16 1.78 -2.02
N SER A 91 -14.83 2.86 -2.74
CA SER A 91 -13.53 3.54 -2.63
C SER A 91 -13.19 3.97 -1.19
N THR A 92 -14.19 4.39 -0.41
CA THR A 92 -13.99 4.76 0.99
C THR A 92 -13.62 3.55 1.87
N HIS A 93 -14.20 2.39 1.60
CA HIS A 93 -13.84 1.16 2.33
C HIS A 93 -12.39 0.78 2.06
N TRP A 94 -11.95 0.87 0.80
CA TRP A 94 -10.57 0.61 0.42
C TRP A 94 -9.60 1.59 1.07
N LEU A 95 -9.87 2.90 1.02
CA LEU A 95 -9.06 3.93 1.67
C LEU A 95 -8.89 3.64 3.17
N LEU A 96 -9.99 3.41 3.89
CA LEU A 96 -9.93 3.12 5.33
C LEU A 96 -9.16 1.84 5.64
N LEU A 97 -9.38 0.79 4.84
CA LEU A 97 -8.71 -0.49 5.03
C LEU A 97 -7.20 -0.36 4.82
N TYR A 98 -6.76 0.26 3.72
CA TYR A 98 -5.33 0.46 3.47
C TYR A 98 -4.70 1.41 4.46
N TRP A 99 -5.40 2.46 4.90
CA TRP A 99 -4.87 3.33 5.94
C TRP A 99 -4.59 2.56 7.24
N VAL A 100 -5.51 1.67 7.66
CA VAL A 100 -5.31 0.82 8.84
C VAL A 100 -4.15 -0.17 8.62
N VAL A 101 -4.10 -0.82 7.46
CA VAL A 101 -3.04 -1.77 7.10
C VAL A 101 -1.67 -1.08 7.07
N ASN A 102 -1.57 0.08 6.43
CA ASN A 102 -0.33 0.86 6.34
C ASN A 102 0.09 1.38 7.71
N THR A 103 -0.84 1.88 8.52
CA THR A 103 -0.56 2.31 9.90
C THR A 103 -0.01 1.16 10.74
N GLY A 104 -0.66 -0.01 10.71
CA GLY A 104 -0.22 -1.20 11.44
C GLY A 104 1.14 -1.69 10.95
N SER A 105 1.35 -1.72 9.64
CA SER A 105 2.61 -2.14 9.02
C SER A 105 3.77 -1.22 9.39
N VAL A 106 3.58 0.10 9.31
CA VAL A 106 4.58 1.09 9.71
C VAL A 106 4.90 0.99 11.20
N TRP A 107 3.88 0.84 12.03
CA TRP A 107 4.07 0.67 13.47
C TRP A 107 4.89 -0.59 13.77
N LEU A 108 4.56 -1.73 13.15
CA LEU A 108 5.31 -2.98 13.30
C LEU A 108 6.76 -2.81 12.85
N VAL A 109 6.99 -2.32 11.63
CA VAL A 109 8.35 -2.12 11.11
C VAL A 109 9.15 -1.17 12.01
N GLY A 110 8.53 -0.10 12.49
CA GLY A 110 9.14 0.85 13.43
C GLY A 110 9.59 0.23 14.75
N ARG A 111 8.95 -0.88 15.20
CA ARG A 111 9.35 -1.64 16.40
C ARG A 111 10.50 -2.60 16.14
N PHE A 112 10.65 -3.06 14.91
CA PHE A 112 11.74 -3.93 14.49
C PHE A 112 12.85 -3.16 13.76
N ALA A 113 13.08 -1.90 14.16
CA ALA A 113 14.07 -1.01 13.53
C ALA A 113 15.49 -1.60 13.47
N GLY A 114 15.89 -2.42 14.46
CA GLY A 114 17.19 -3.10 14.47
C GLY A 114 17.34 -4.21 13.42
N ILE A 115 16.25 -4.67 12.82
CA ILE A 115 16.22 -5.66 11.73
C ILE A 115 15.97 -4.94 10.41
N VAL A 116 14.98 -4.05 10.38
CA VAL A 116 14.43 -3.52 9.14
C VAL A 116 15.06 -2.18 8.72
N GLY A 117 15.69 -1.46 9.66
CA GLY A 117 16.36 -0.19 9.37
C GLY A 117 15.43 1.02 9.25
N MET A 118 14.22 0.95 9.80
CA MET A 118 13.35 2.12 9.98
C MET A 118 12.79 2.14 11.40
N GLY A 119 13.00 3.24 12.12
CA GLY A 119 12.43 3.51 13.43
C GLY A 119 11.52 4.72 13.42
N ILE A 120 10.48 4.70 14.26
CA ILE A 120 9.58 5.83 14.47
C ILE A 120 9.50 6.15 15.96
N THR A 121 9.30 7.42 16.32
CA THR A 121 9.30 7.85 17.73
C THR A 121 8.00 7.54 18.47
N SER A 122 6.87 7.48 17.77
CA SER A 122 5.56 7.29 18.40
C SER A 122 4.56 6.62 17.47
N TRP A 123 3.48 6.10 18.05
CA TRP A 123 2.38 5.52 17.28
C TRP A 123 1.66 6.56 16.41
N VAL A 124 1.67 7.85 16.81
CA VAL A 124 1.09 8.94 16.02
C VAL A 124 1.83 9.11 14.70
N VAL A 125 3.17 8.96 14.69
CA VAL A 125 3.96 8.96 13.45
C VAL A 125 3.52 7.84 12.53
N ALA A 126 3.20 6.64 13.06
CA ALA A 126 2.70 5.54 12.24
C ALA A 126 1.36 5.87 11.58
N VAL A 127 0.44 6.52 12.31
CA VAL A 127 -0.88 6.90 11.79
C VAL A 127 -0.75 7.92 10.65
N VAL A 128 0.06 8.96 10.86
CA VAL A 128 0.27 10.02 9.86
C VAL A 128 1.01 9.50 8.64
N LEU A 129 2.09 8.73 8.85
CA LEU A 129 2.86 8.15 7.75
C LEU A 129 2.04 7.08 7.02
N GLY A 130 1.23 6.30 7.73
CA GLY A 130 0.31 5.33 7.16
C GLY A 130 -0.72 5.97 6.24
N LEU A 131 -1.25 7.14 6.62
CA LEU A 131 -2.16 7.92 5.75
C LEU A 131 -1.44 8.45 4.51
N ALA A 132 -0.24 9.01 4.68
CA ALA A 132 0.56 9.50 3.55
C ALA A 132 0.90 8.37 2.56
N LEU A 133 1.25 7.19 3.08
CA LEU A 133 1.49 5.99 2.28
C LEU A 133 0.25 5.55 1.52
N ASP A 134 -0.90 5.51 2.18
CA ASP A 134 -2.18 5.15 1.56
C ASP A 134 -2.53 6.06 0.37
N LEU A 135 -2.38 7.37 0.54
CA LEU A 135 -2.61 8.34 -0.54
C LEU A 135 -1.64 8.14 -1.72
N VAL A 136 -0.35 7.94 -1.44
CA VAL A 136 0.67 7.70 -2.47
C VAL A 136 0.42 6.39 -3.20
N GLN A 137 0.17 5.31 -2.47
CA GLN A 137 -0.10 3.99 -3.02
C GLN A 137 -1.40 3.97 -3.83
N GLY A 138 -2.46 4.62 -3.35
CA GLY A 138 -3.71 4.78 -4.09
C GLY A 138 -3.52 5.52 -5.42
N ALA A 139 -2.74 6.61 -5.43
CA ALA A 139 -2.39 7.32 -6.66
C ALA A 139 -1.57 6.45 -7.63
N LEU A 140 -0.61 5.69 -7.12
CA LEU A 140 0.20 4.76 -7.91
C LEU A 140 -0.63 3.61 -8.47
N MET A 141 -1.59 3.07 -7.70
CA MET A 141 -2.49 2.02 -8.15
C MET A 141 -3.33 2.48 -9.34
N ASN A 142 -3.91 3.69 -9.26
CA ASN A 142 -4.65 4.28 -10.38
C ASN A 142 -3.78 4.40 -11.63
N HIS A 143 -2.49 4.74 -11.46
CA HIS A 143 -1.54 4.78 -12.57
C HIS A 143 -1.29 3.40 -13.17
N VAL A 144 -1.04 2.38 -12.34
CA VAL A 144 -0.81 0.99 -12.77
C VAL A 144 -2.01 0.45 -13.53
N VAL A 145 -3.22 0.59 -12.98
CA VAL A 145 -4.45 0.11 -13.62
C VAL A 145 -4.71 0.79 -14.97
N SER A 146 -4.42 2.09 -15.08
CA SER A 146 -4.62 2.83 -16.34
C SER A 146 -3.67 2.43 -17.47
N LYS A 147 -2.45 1.99 -17.14
CA LYS A 147 -1.38 1.72 -18.12
C LYS A 147 -1.19 0.24 -18.43
N VAL A 148 -1.42 -0.63 -17.45
CA VAL A 148 -1.29 -2.08 -17.61
C VAL A 148 -2.60 -2.61 -18.17
N LYS A 149 -2.75 -2.53 -19.49
CA LYS A 149 -3.89 -3.12 -20.22
C LYS A 149 -3.82 -4.64 -20.15
N ILE A 150 -4.96 -5.26 -19.90
CA ILE A 150 -5.17 -6.70 -20.00
C ILE A 150 -4.89 -7.08 -21.47
N GLY A 151 -3.81 -7.84 -21.67
CA GLY A 151 -3.54 -8.53 -22.93
C GLY A 151 -4.32 -9.84 -22.96
#